data_AF-A0A0Q8NEI8-F1
#
_entry.id   AF-A0A0Q8NEI8-F1
#
_cell.length_a   1.000
_cell.length_b   1.000
_cell.length_c   1.000
_cell.angle_alpha   90.00
_cell.angle_beta   90.00
_cell.angle_gamma   90.00
#
_symmetry.space_group_name_H-M   'P 1'
#
loop_
_entity.id
_entity.type
_entity.pdbx_description
1 polymer ?
#
loop_
_entity_poly.entity_id
_entity_poly.type
_entity_poly.pdbx_seq_one_letter_code
_entity_poly.pdbx_strand_id
1 'polypeptide(L)' 'MKQRIITAFLMGFITTGIISFTLISINIGYKENFLGIWLKSWCMAYMIIVPVIFFIGPKVQQFVSYLIKKE' A
#
# COMPACT_ATOMS: atom_id res chain seq x y z
N MET A 1 18.79 12.32 0.92
CA MET A 1 17.52 12.14 0.17
C MET A 1 17.33 10.70 -0.34
N LYS A 2 18.31 10.08 -1.03
CA LYS A 2 18.20 8.70 -1.55
C LYS A 2 17.82 7.66 -0.48
N GLN A 3 18.49 7.65 0.67
CA GLN A 3 18.16 6.73 1.77
C GLN A 3 16.71 6.88 2.25
N ARG A 4 16.21 8.11 2.45
CA ARG A 4 14.82 8.35 2.89
C ARG A 4 13.78 7.81 1.92
N ILE A 5 14.01 7.99 0.62
CA ILE A 5 13.11 7.49 -0.43
C ILE A 5 13.11 5.96 -0.45
N ILE A 6 14.30 5.34 -0.38
CA ILE A 6 14.43 3.88 -0.36
C ILE A 6 13.77 3.31 0.91
N THR A 7 14.01 3.91 2.07
CA THR A 7 13.39 3.48 3.33
C THR A 7 11.87 3.60 3.29
N ALA A 8 11.32 4.71 2.78
CA ALA A 8 9.87 4.89 2.67
C ALA A 8 9.24 3.86 1.71
N PHE A 9 9.89 3.60 0.57
CA PHE A 9 9.45 2.59 -0.38
C PHE A 9 9.48 1.19 0.23
N LEU A 10 10.58 0.82 0.89
CA LEU A 10 10.73 -0.49 1.53
C LEU A 10 9.71 -0.68 2.66
N MET A 11 9.47 0.37 3.46
CA MET A 11 8.45 0.36 4.50
C MET A 11 7.06 0.15 3.92
N GLY A 12 6.69 0.84 2.83
CA GLY A 12 5.41 0.65 2.15
C GLY A 12 5.24 -0.77 1.61
N PHE A 13 6.29 -1.31 0.99
CA PHE A 13 6.32 -2.68 0.50
C PHE A 13 6.11 -3.69 1.64
N ILE A 14 6.93 -3.63 2.69
CA ILE A 14 6.84 -4.55 3.83
C ILE A 14 5.48 -4.45 4.53
N THR A 15 5.02 -3.23 4.82
CA THR A 15 3.77 -3.01 5.57
C THR A 15 2.55 -3.51 4.81
N THR A 16 2.45 -3.20 3.51
CA THR A 16 1.34 -3.69 2.67
C THR A 16 1.38 -5.21 2.49
N GLY A 17 2.59 -5.79 2.39
CA GLY A 17 2.79 -7.23 2.36
C GLY A 17 2.25 -7.91 3.62
N ILE A 18 2.68 -7.43 4.80
CA ILE A 18 2.22 -7.98 6.09
C ILE A 18 0.70 -7.85 6.24
N ILE A 19 0.13 -6.66 6.00
CA ILE A 19 -1.31 -6.44 6.15
C ILE A 19 -2.11 -7.36 5.21
N SER A 20 -1.73 -7.41 3.92
CA SER A 20 -2.44 -8.25 2.94
C SER A 20 -2.31 -9.74 3.27
N PHE A 21 -1.13 -10.18 3.72
CA PHE A 21 -0.89 -11.56 4.13
C PHE A 21 -1.77 -11.95 5.31
N THR A 22 -1.79 -11.13 6.36
CA THR A 22 -2.61 -11.36 7.55
C THR A 22 -4.09 -11.38 7.21
N LEU A 23 -4.59 -10.44 6.38
CA LEU A 23 -6.00 -10.41 6.01
C LEU A 23 -6.40 -11.64 5.19
N ILE A 24 -5.59 -12.01 4.20
CA ILE A 24 -5.91 -13.17 3.33
C ILE A 24 -5.76 -14.47 4.14
N SER A 25 -4.78 -14.60 5.03
CA SER A 25 -4.63 -15.80 5.86
C SER A 25 -5.80 -15.99 6.83
N ILE A 26 -6.29 -14.92 7.46
CA ILE A 26 -7.41 -15.00 8.40
C ILE A 26 -8.75 -15.24 7.67
N ASN A 27 -8.99 -14.56 6.55
CA ASN A 27 -10.31 -14.60 5.89
C ASN A 27 -10.47 -15.78 4.92
N ILE A 28 -9.41 -16.15 4.20
CA ILE A 28 -9.46 -17.16 3.13
C ILE A 28 -8.84 -18.50 3.59
N GLY A 29 -7.96 -18.46 4.60
CA GLY A 29 -7.20 -19.61 5.05
C GLY A 29 -6.10 -20.03 4.07
N TYR A 30 -5.32 -21.05 4.45
CA TYR A 30 -4.20 -21.56 3.66
C TYR A 30 -4.65 -22.70 2.74
N LYS A 31 -5.27 -22.36 1.60
CA LYS A 31 -5.59 -23.33 0.53
C LYS A 31 -4.36 -23.66 -0.33
N GLU A 32 -4.47 -24.66 -1.21
CA GLU A 32 -3.44 -24.95 -2.21
C GLU A 32 -3.05 -23.68 -2.99
N ASN A 33 -1.75 -23.49 -3.22
CA ASN A 33 -1.19 -22.30 -3.87
C ASN A 33 -1.44 -20.95 -3.16
N PHE A 34 -1.83 -20.94 -1.87
CA PHE A 34 -2.06 -19.71 -1.10
C PHE A 34 -0.94 -18.67 -1.29
N LEU A 35 0.32 -19.06 -1.09
CA LEU A 35 1.45 -18.14 -1.20
C LEU A 35 1.59 -17.56 -2.61
N GLY A 36 1.36 -18.36 -3.65
CA GLY A 36 1.42 -17.91 -5.04
C GLY A 36 0.30 -16.93 -5.38
N ILE A 37 -0.92 -17.24 -4.94
CA ILE A 37 -2.09 -16.38 -5.15
C ILE A 37 -1.92 -15.06 -4.38
N TRP A 38 -1.51 -15.13 -3.11
CA TRP A 38 -1.24 -13.97 -2.28
C TRP A 38 -0.16 -13.08 -2.91
N LEU A 39 1.00 -13.65 -3.24
CA LEU A 39 2.14 -12.87 -3.77
C LEU A 39 1.77 -12.20 -5.10
N LYS A 40 1.11 -12.93 -6.01
CA LYS A 40 0.64 -12.38 -7.30
C LYS A 40 -0.34 -11.23 -7.09
N SER A 41 -1.35 -11.44 -6.25
CA SER A 41 -2.41 -10.44 -5.98
C SER A 41 -1.85 -9.21 -5.28
N TRP A 42 -0.98 -9.40 -4.30
CA TRP A 42 -0.32 -8.32 -3.58
C TRP A 42 0.62 -7.51 -4.49
N CYS A 43 1.46 -8.15 -5.31
CA CYS A 43 2.31 -7.45 -6.26
C CYS A 43 1.51 -6.61 -7.27
N MET A 44 0.40 -7.16 -7.81
CA MET A 44 -0.49 -6.42 -8.70
C MET A 44 -1.12 -5.21 -7.98
N ALA A 45 -1.62 -5.39 -6.76
CA ALA A 45 -2.18 -4.29 -5.98
C ALA A 45 -1.11 -3.22 -5.65
N TYR A 46 0.11 -3.63 -5.33
CA TYR A 46 1.23 -2.73 -5.04
C TYR A 46 1.62 -1.89 -6.27
N MET A 47 1.63 -2.49 -7.47
CA MET A 47 1.86 -1.75 -8.72
C MET A 47 0.80 -0.68 -8.99
N ILE A 48 -0.42 -0.86 -8.49
CA ILE A 48 -1.52 0.12 -8.62
C ILE A 48 -1.45 1.18 -7.52
N ILE A 49 -1.16 0.80 -6.27
CA ILE A 49 -1.18 1.74 -5.13
C ILE A 49 -0.07 2.80 -5.24
N VAL A 50 1.10 2.44 -5.76
CA VAL A 50 2.24 3.37 -5.94
C VAL A 50 1.89 4.57 -6.82
N PRO A 51 1.39 4.41 -8.07
CA PRO A 51 0.97 5.54 -8.88
C PRO A 51 -0.23 6.27 -8.28
N VAL A 52 -1.19 5.56 -7.67
CA VAL A 52 -2.32 6.18 -6.97
C VAL A 52 -1.82 7.16 -5.91
N ILE A 53 -0.90 6.76 -5.03
CA ILE A 53 -0.32 7.65 -4.01
C ILE A 53 0.42 8.82 -4.65
N PHE A 54 1.15 8.59 -5.74
CA PHE A 54 1.90 9.65 -6.42
C PHE A 54 0.97 10.72 -7.05
N PHE A 55 -0.13 10.31 -7.69
CA PHE A 55 -1.06 11.22 -8.38
C PHE A 55 -2.14 11.79 -7.46
N ILE A 56 -2.64 11.00 -6.52
CA ILE A 56 -3.77 11.37 -5.64
C ILE A 56 -3.27 11.96 -4.32
N GLY A 57 -2.11 11.55 -3.83
CA GLY A 57 -1.53 12.05 -2.58
C GLY A 57 -1.47 13.59 -2.51
N PRO A 58 -0.93 14.29 -3.53
CA PRO A 58 -0.92 15.75 -3.54
C PRO A 58 -2.31 16.37 -3.55
N LYS A 59 -3.27 15.77 -4.27
CA LYS A 59 -4.66 16.25 -4.31
C LYS A 59 -5.34 16.12 -2.96
N VAL A 60 -5.12 15.01 -2.27
CA VAL A 60 -5.62 14.78 -0.91
C VAL A 60 -4.99 15.77 0.06
N GLN A 61 -3.68 16.01 -0.03
CA GLN A 61 -3.02 17.03 0.81
C GLN A 61 -3.62 18.42 0.61
N GLN A 62 -3.85 18.84 -0.65
CA GLN A 62 -4.51 20.11 -0.95
C GLN A 62 -5.92 20.19 -0.37
N PHE A 63 -6.69 19.11 -0.50
CA PHE A 63 -8.04 19.02 0.05
C PHE A 63 -8.04 19.11 1.59
N VAL A 64 -7.13 18.39 2.26
CA VAL A 64 -6.98 18.44 3.72
C VAL A 64 -6.56 19.83 4.18
N SER A 65 -5.60 20.47 3.50
CA SER A 65 -5.21 21.85 3.81
C SER A 65 -6.37 22.85 3.61
N TYR A 66 -7.22 22.64 2.62
CA TYR A 66 -8.43 23.44 2.44
C TYR A 66 -9.42 23.26 3.59
N LEU A 67 -9.66 22.02 4.04
CA LEU A 67 -10.57 21.73 5.14
C LEU A 67 -10.07 22.33 6.46
N ILE A 68 -8.79 22.15 6.79
CA ILE A 68 -8.21 22.65 8.04
C ILE A 68 -8.18 24.18 8.07
N LYS A 69 -7.97 24.85 6.92
CA LYS A 69 -8.01 26.32 6.84
C LYS A 69 -9.44 26.89 6.89
N LYS A 70 -10.45 26.02 6.83
CA LYS A 70 -11.88 26.38 6.89
C LYS A 70 -12.46 26.24 8.31
N GLU A 71 -11.67 25.74 9.26
CA GLU A 71 -11.86 25.95 10.70
C GLU A 71 -11.05 27.18 11.16
#